data_AF-A0A925JL50-F1
#
_entry.id   AF-A0A925JL50-F1
#
_cell.length_a   1.000
_cell.length_b   1.000
_cell.length_c   1.000
_cell.angle_alpha   90.00
_cell.angle_beta   90.00
_cell.angle_gamma   90.00
#
_symmetry.space_group_name_H-M   'P 1'
#
loop_
_entity.id
_entity.type
_entity.pdbx_description
1 polymer ?
#
loop_
_entity_poly.entity_id
_entity_poly.type
_entity_poly.pdbx_seq_one_letter_code
_entity_poly.pdbx_strand_id
1 'polypeptide(L)'
;GQARDGRTLAREAYFLEFASEMVQQAAMPLMVTGGIRRQEVAETVLEKGVAMVGMATAMAYNPTLPREWKQGRAVDGGRPTVDLKDRTLAALATMAMVKRQLQRMGAGKMPKLRMHALWSLVRDQIRTKVLTRRYRYWLGHTLLQKRS
;
A
#
# COMPACT_ATOMS: atom_id res chain seq x y z
N GLY A 1 8.58 6.29 24.43
CA GLY A 1 8.08 7.39 23.57
C GLY A 1 6.81 6.98 22.87
N GLN A 2 5.66 7.24 23.50
CA GLN A 2 4.30 6.79 23.15
C GLN A 2 3.67 7.46 21.89
N ALA A 3 4.48 8.00 20.96
CA ALA A 3 3.99 8.81 19.84
C ALA A 3 3.65 8.04 18.55
N ARG A 4 3.87 6.71 18.52
CA ARG A 4 3.57 5.88 17.34
C ARG A 4 2.14 5.36 17.29
N ASP A 5 1.52 5.10 18.44
CA ASP A 5 0.18 4.52 18.50
C ASP A 5 -0.90 5.58 18.32
N GLY A 6 -0.81 6.73 19.01
CA GLY A 6 -1.78 7.82 18.86
C GLY A 6 -1.90 8.36 17.42
N ARG A 7 -0.79 8.44 16.69
CA ARG A 7 -0.79 8.88 15.27
C ARG A 7 -1.36 7.82 14.32
N THR A 8 -1.28 6.54 14.68
CA THR A 8 -1.85 5.45 13.89
C THR A 8 -3.36 5.37 14.15
N LEU A 9 -3.77 5.47 15.41
CA LEU A 9 -5.17 5.55 15.82
C LEU A 9 -5.88 6.74 15.19
N ALA A 10 -5.27 7.93 15.21
CA ALA A 10 -5.85 9.13 14.59
C ALA A 10 -6.02 8.99 13.05
N ARG A 11 -5.12 8.24 12.39
CA ARG A 11 -5.26 7.96 10.95
C ARG A 11 -6.36 6.95 10.67
N GLU A 12 -6.50 5.92 11.49
CA GLU A 12 -7.54 4.91 11.34
C GLU A 12 -8.93 5.51 11.64
N ALA A 13 -9.04 6.41 12.63
CA ALA A 13 -10.27 7.17 12.92
C ALA A 13 -10.71 8.05 11.74
N TYR A 14 -9.77 8.74 11.08
CA TYR A 14 -10.08 9.55 9.89
C TYR A 14 -10.72 8.72 8.77
N PHE A 15 -10.21 7.51 8.50
CA PHE A 15 -10.81 6.64 7.47
C PHE A 15 -12.21 6.18 7.85
N LEU A 16 -12.46 5.95 9.14
CA LEU A 16 -13.77 5.54 9.64
C LEU A 16 -14.81 6.65 9.53
N GLU A 17 -14.44 7.91 9.79
CA GLU A 17 -15.34 9.06 9.62
C GLU A 17 -15.62 9.31 8.13
N PHE A 18 -14.56 9.40 7.33
CA PHE A 18 -14.68 9.61 5.88
C PHE A 18 -15.49 8.50 5.19
N ALA A 19 -15.27 7.24 5.56
CA ALA A 19 -16.04 6.12 5.05
C ALA A 19 -17.54 6.26 5.35
N SER A 20 -17.89 6.61 6.59
CA SER A 20 -19.27 6.76 7.02
C SER A 20 -20.00 7.86 6.26
N GLU A 21 -19.36 9.01 6.01
CA GLU A 21 -19.96 10.11 5.26
C GLU A 21 -20.17 9.75 3.78
N MET A 22 -19.19 9.08 3.17
CA MET A 22 -19.25 8.73 1.75
C MET A 22 -20.25 7.60 1.47
N VAL A 23 -20.36 6.61 2.36
CA VAL A 23 -21.32 5.49 2.19
C VAL A 23 -22.76 6.01 2.13
N GLN A 24 -23.10 7.07 2.86
CA GLN A 24 -24.45 7.65 2.83
C GLN A 24 -24.82 8.29 1.48
N GLN A 25 -23.82 8.71 0.70
CA GLN A 25 -24.02 9.42 -0.56
C GLN A 25 -23.76 8.55 -1.79
N ALA A 26 -23.04 7.44 -1.61
CA ALA A 26 -22.63 6.58 -2.71
C ALA A 26 -23.75 5.64 -3.15
N ALA A 27 -24.10 5.70 -4.44
CA ALA A 27 -25.00 4.74 -5.06
C ALA A 27 -24.31 3.42 -5.45
N MET A 28 -22.98 3.35 -5.36
CA MET A 28 -22.16 2.19 -5.70
C MET A 28 -21.40 1.66 -4.49
N PRO A 29 -21.00 0.37 -4.48
CA PRO A 29 -20.16 -0.18 -3.42
C PRO A 29 -18.84 0.58 -3.29
N LEU A 30 -18.51 1.01 -2.07
CA LEU A 30 -17.25 1.70 -1.80
C LEU A 30 -16.16 0.73 -1.33
N MET A 31 -14.92 1.06 -1.71
CA MET A 31 -13.72 0.43 -1.18
C MET A 31 -12.87 1.48 -0.45
N VAL A 32 -12.52 1.23 0.81
CA VAL A 32 -11.55 2.06 1.54
C VAL A 32 -10.17 1.47 1.33
N THR A 33 -9.23 2.29 0.84
CA THR A 33 -7.85 1.86 0.62
C THR A 33 -6.87 2.62 1.50
N GLY A 34 -5.85 1.91 1.99
CA GLY A 34 -4.68 2.52 2.64
C GLY A 34 -4.73 2.44 4.16
N GLY A 35 -3.58 2.16 4.78
CA GLY A 35 -3.41 2.21 6.24
C GLY A 35 -4.02 1.07 7.04
N ILE A 36 -4.96 0.29 6.49
CA ILE A 36 -5.60 -0.84 7.18
C ILE A 36 -4.63 -2.02 7.30
N ARG A 37 -4.30 -2.39 8.53
CA ARG A 37 -3.34 -3.47 8.87
C ARG A 37 -3.76 -4.34 10.05
N ARG A 38 -4.86 -3.98 10.72
CA ARG A 38 -5.40 -4.63 11.92
C ARG A 38 -6.81 -5.12 11.62
N GLN A 39 -7.15 -6.31 12.13
CA GLN A 39 -8.44 -6.95 11.87
C GLN A 39 -9.60 -6.09 12.38
N GLU A 40 -9.51 -5.62 13.63
CA GLU A 40 -10.52 -4.78 14.27
C GLU A 40 -10.88 -3.55 13.42
N VAL A 41 -9.87 -2.85 12.89
CA VAL A 41 -10.07 -1.66 12.05
C VAL A 41 -10.76 -2.02 10.73
N ALA A 42 -10.37 -3.14 10.11
CA ALA A 42 -11.02 -3.62 8.90
C ALA A 42 -12.50 -3.95 9.16
N GLU A 43 -12.80 -4.64 10.27
CA GLU A 43 -14.16 -5.01 10.67
C GLU A 43 -15.02 -3.77 10.92
N THR A 44 -14.53 -2.79 11.69
CA THR A 44 -15.28 -1.54 11.92
C THR A 44 -15.56 -0.78 10.62
N VAL A 45 -14.63 -0.76 9.66
CA VAL A 45 -14.86 -0.14 8.34
C VAL A 45 -15.97 -0.87 7.57
N LEU A 46 -15.97 -2.20 7.59
CA LEU A 46 -16.99 -3.01 6.92
C LEU A 46 -18.37 -2.84 7.58
N GLU A 47 -18.43 -2.83 8.91
CA GLU A 47 -19.66 -2.60 9.68
C GLU A 47 -20.30 -1.23 9.38
N LYS A 48 -19.49 -0.24 9.02
CA LYS A 48 -19.95 1.09 8.59
C LYS A 48 -20.55 1.13 7.17
N GLY A 49 -20.63 -0.01 6.49
CA GLY A 49 -21.27 -0.13 5.16
C GLY A 49 -20.32 -0.01 3.97
N VAL A 50 -19.00 0.02 4.20
CA VAL A 50 -18.02 -0.10 3.12
C VAL A 50 -17.98 -1.54 2.63
N ALA A 51 -18.00 -1.75 1.32
CA ALA A 51 -18.05 -3.09 0.74
C ALA A 51 -16.70 -3.83 0.76
N MET A 52 -15.58 -3.09 0.76
CA MET A 52 -14.25 -3.69 0.70
C MET A 52 -13.16 -2.83 1.34
N VAL A 53 -12.14 -3.49 1.92
CA VAL A 53 -10.96 -2.84 2.50
C VAL A 53 -9.67 -3.22 1.77
N GLY A 54 -8.85 -2.22 1.46
CA GLY A 54 -7.58 -2.36 0.77
C GLY A 54 -6.41 -2.43 1.75
N MET A 55 -5.76 -3.59 1.80
CA MET A 55 -4.67 -3.91 2.74
C MET A 55 -3.30 -4.08 2.06
N ALA A 56 -3.03 -3.33 0.98
CA ALA A 56 -1.89 -3.58 0.10
C ALA A 56 -0.52 -3.64 0.83
N THR A 57 -0.20 -2.66 1.69
CA THR A 57 1.06 -2.65 2.44
C THR A 57 1.14 -3.79 3.45
N ALA A 58 0.04 -4.06 4.16
CA ALA A 58 -0.05 -5.14 5.14
C ALA A 58 0.17 -6.50 4.45
N MET A 59 -0.52 -6.76 3.34
CA MET A 59 -0.36 -7.99 2.57
C MET A 59 0.99 -8.10 1.85
N ALA A 60 1.65 -6.97 1.56
CA ALA A 60 3.01 -6.98 1.03
C ALA A 60 4.05 -7.50 2.03
N TYR A 61 3.73 -7.52 3.32
CA TYR A 61 4.61 -7.99 4.39
C TYR A 61 4.12 -9.29 5.02
N ASN A 62 2.81 -9.46 5.18
CA ASN A 62 2.17 -10.70 5.59
C ASN A 62 1.13 -11.13 4.53
N PRO A 63 1.51 -11.93 3.52
CA PRO A 63 0.60 -12.33 2.44
C PRO A 63 -0.46 -13.32 2.92
N THR A 64 -0.22 -14.02 4.03
CA THR A 64 -1.17 -14.94 4.66
C THR A 64 -2.18 -14.23 5.55
N LEU A 65 -2.05 -12.92 5.75
CA LEU A 65 -2.83 -12.11 6.69
C LEU A 65 -4.35 -12.39 6.66
N PRO A 66 -5.04 -12.42 5.51
CA PRO A 66 -6.49 -12.68 5.50
C PRO A 66 -6.84 -14.08 6.01
N ARG A 67 -5.98 -15.08 5.75
CA ARG A 67 -6.16 -16.44 6.27
C ARG A 67 -5.96 -16.49 7.77
N GLU A 68 -5.00 -15.74 8.29
CA GLU A 68 -4.74 -15.68 9.73
C GLU A 68 -5.91 -15.05 10.49
N TRP A 69 -6.43 -13.93 9.99
CA TRP A 69 -7.62 -13.27 10.55
C TRP A 69 -8.84 -14.19 10.52
N LYS A 70 -9.09 -14.89 9.40
CA LYS A 70 -10.18 -15.87 9.30
C LYS A 70 -10.03 -17.03 10.32
N GLN A 71 -8.81 -17.34 10.73
CA GLN A 71 -8.52 -18.34 11.75
C GLN A 71 -8.58 -17.78 13.19
N GLY A 72 -9.06 -16.55 13.37
CA GLY A 72 -9.15 -15.88 14.67
C GLY A 72 -7.80 -15.36 15.19
N ARG A 73 -6.75 -15.38 14.37
CA ARG A 73 -5.45 -14.79 14.75
C ARG A 73 -5.45 -13.32 14.36
N ALA A 74 -5.71 -12.43 15.32
CA ALA A 74 -5.68 -10.98 15.15
C ALA A 74 -4.25 -10.41 15.03
N VAL A 75 -3.46 -10.94 14.09
CA VAL A 75 -2.08 -10.51 13.83
C VAL A 75 -2.04 -9.18 13.07
N ASP A 76 -1.01 -8.38 13.32
CA ASP A 76 -0.74 -7.18 12.55
C ASP A 76 -0.11 -7.52 11.20
N GLY A 77 -0.60 -6.93 10.12
CA GLY A 77 -0.03 -7.16 8.79
C GLY A 77 1.38 -6.58 8.58
N GLY A 78 1.84 -5.73 9.50
CA GLY A 78 3.18 -5.16 9.48
C GLY A 78 3.34 -4.01 8.48
N ARG A 79 4.50 -3.37 8.54
CA ARG A 79 4.87 -2.26 7.67
C ARG A 79 6.39 -2.12 7.55
N PRO A 80 6.90 -1.46 6.49
CA PRO A 80 8.31 -1.09 6.43
C PRO A 80 8.66 -0.16 7.60
N THR A 81 9.75 -0.45 8.28
CA THR A 81 10.40 0.51 9.19
C THR A 81 11.57 1.15 8.45
N VAL A 82 11.46 2.44 8.16
CA VAL A 82 12.51 3.22 7.51
C VAL A 82 13.02 4.26 8.50
N ASP A 83 14.30 4.17 8.82
CA ASP A 83 14.99 5.11 9.72
C ASP A 83 15.84 6.07 8.88
N LEU A 84 15.17 7.02 8.23
CA LEU A 84 15.80 8.10 7.47
C LEU A 84 15.38 9.43 8.09
N LYS A 85 16.33 10.35 8.24
CA LYS A 85 16.09 11.69 8.83
C LYS A 85 15.13 12.53 7.99
N ASP A 86 15.27 12.46 6.66
CA ASP A 86 14.41 13.17 5.72
C ASP A 86 13.08 12.43 5.53
N ARG A 87 11.96 13.12 5.80
CA ARG A 87 10.61 12.55 5.73
C ARG A 87 10.20 12.15 4.31
N THR A 88 10.62 12.92 3.32
CA THR A 88 10.31 12.66 1.90
C THR A 88 11.06 11.42 1.43
N LEU A 89 12.35 11.31 1.73
CA LEU A 89 13.15 10.13 1.45
C LEU A 89 12.63 8.90 2.21
N ALA A 90 12.21 9.06 3.47
CA ALA A 90 11.58 7.99 4.24
C ALA A 90 10.30 7.48 3.56
N ALA A 91 9.44 8.37 3.08
CA ALA A 91 8.22 8.00 2.36
C ALA A 91 8.52 7.28 1.03
N LEU A 92 9.47 7.81 0.25
CA LEU A 92 9.88 7.18 -1.02
C LEU A 92 10.49 5.79 -0.79
N ALA A 93 11.36 5.65 0.20
CA ALA A 93 11.96 4.36 0.53
C ALA A 93 10.92 3.36 1.05
N THR A 94 9.95 3.81 1.84
CA THR A 94 8.79 2.99 2.27
C THR A 94 8.04 2.44 1.06
N MET A 95 7.70 3.32 0.10
CA MET A 95 7.03 2.91 -1.14
C MET A 95 7.88 1.96 -1.98
N ALA A 96 9.17 2.24 -2.13
CA ALA A 96 10.08 1.39 -2.87
C ALA A 96 10.18 -0.03 -2.27
N MET A 97 10.17 -0.15 -0.94
CA MET A 97 10.15 -1.44 -0.25
C MET A 97 8.84 -2.20 -0.53
N VAL A 98 7.68 -1.55 -0.38
CA VAL A 98 6.36 -2.15 -0.65
C VAL A 98 6.24 -2.61 -2.11
N LYS A 99 6.55 -1.74 -3.08
CA LYS A 99 6.53 -2.10 -4.50
C LYS A 99 7.43 -3.29 -4.79
N ARG A 100 8.61 -3.35 -4.18
CA ARG A 100 9.54 -4.45 -4.39
C ARG A 100 9.04 -5.77 -3.79
N GLN A 101 8.32 -5.76 -2.67
CA GLN A 101 7.63 -6.96 -2.17
C GLN A 101 6.53 -7.42 -3.12
N LEU A 102 5.66 -6.50 -3.56
CA LEU A 102 4.58 -6.81 -4.50
C LEU A 102 5.13 -7.41 -5.81
N GLN A 103 6.22 -6.85 -6.34
CA GLN A 103 6.91 -7.38 -7.51
C GLN A 103 7.51 -8.77 -7.27
N ARG A 104 7.99 -9.07 -6.06
CA ARG A 104 8.49 -10.41 -5.70
C ARG A 104 7.34 -11.41 -5.70
N MET A 105 6.24 -11.06 -5.05
CA MET A 105 5.06 -11.92 -4.96
C MET A 105 4.41 -12.16 -6.33
N GLY A 106 4.35 -11.12 -7.18
CA GLY A 106 3.92 -11.27 -8.57
C GLY A 106 4.83 -12.16 -9.41
N ALA A 107 6.06 -12.41 -8.96
CA ALA A 107 6.99 -13.39 -9.55
C ALA A 107 6.99 -14.74 -8.79
N GLY A 108 5.97 -15.02 -7.98
CA GLY A 108 5.83 -16.25 -7.19
C GLY A 108 6.79 -16.36 -6.00
N LYS A 109 7.53 -15.29 -5.65
CA LYS A 109 8.52 -15.31 -4.57
C LYS A 109 7.92 -14.79 -3.27
N MET A 110 8.26 -15.44 -2.16
CA MET A 110 7.90 -14.95 -0.82
C MET A 110 8.48 -13.54 -0.54
N PRO A 111 7.77 -12.73 0.27
CA PRO A 111 8.28 -11.46 0.79
C PRO A 111 9.60 -11.65 1.53
N LYS A 112 10.47 -10.64 1.45
CA LYS A 112 11.72 -10.60 2.24
C LYS A 112 11.62 -9.53 3.31
N LEU A 113 11.52 -9.92 4.57
CA LEU A 113 11.35 -8.97 5.68
C LEU A 113 12.56 -8.04 5.85
N ARG A 114 13.77 -8.53 5.57
CA ARG A 114 15.01 -7.74 5.63
C ARG A 114 15.37 -7.20 4.25
N MET A 115 15.02 -5.94 4.02
CA MET A 115 15.37 -5.21 2.79
C MET A 115 15.97 -3.86 3.15
N HIS A 116 17.13 -3.54 2.58
CA HIS A 116 17.74 -2.23 2.76
C HIS A 116 16.89 -1.16 2.09
N ALA A 117 16.50 -0.13 2.86
CA ALA A 117 15.61 0.94 2.43
C ALA A 117 16.21 1.76 1.27
N LEU A 118 17.47 2.22 1.41
CA LEU A 118 18.17 2.98 0.39
C LEU A 118 18.38 2.19 -0.90
N TRP A 119 18.80 0.91 -0.79
CA TRP A 119 18.96 0.06 -1.97
C TRP A 119 17.64 -0.17 -2.70
N SER A 120 16.54 -0.34 -1.95
CA SER A 120 15.22 -0.49 -2.54
C SER A 120 14.81 0.80 -3.26
N LEU A 121 15.08 1.97 -2.67
CA LEU A 121 14.82 3.27 -3.28
C LEU A 121 15.62 3.48 -4.58
N VAL A 122 16.94 3.27 -4.55
CA VAL A 122 17.80 3.43 -5.74
C VAL A 122 17.32 2.52 -6.87
N ARG A 123 17.02 1.25 -6.56
CA ARG A 123 16.48 0.31 -7.55
C ARG A 123 15.12 0.77 -8.11
N ASP A 124 14.24 1.30 -7.27
CA ASP A 124 12.92 1.80 -7.70
C ASP A 124 13.08 3.01 -8.65
N GLN A 125 14.00 3.92 -8.34
CA GLN A 125 14.30 5.09 -9.18
C GLN A 125 14.87 4.68 -10.54
N ILE A 126 15.84 3.76 -10.58
CA ILE A 126 16.41 3.24 -11.83
C ILE A 126 15.32 2.59 -12.68
N ARG A 127 14.50 1.72 -12.07
CA ARG A 127 13.40 1.04 -12.76
C ARG A 127 12.39 2.03 -13.33
N THR A 128 11.99 3.02 -12.52
CA THR A 128 11.05 4.06 -12.94
C THR A 128 11.61 4.83 -14.14
N LYS A 129 12.88 5.24 -14.09
CA LYS A 129 13.55 5.92 -15.20
C LYS A 129 13.54 5.08 -16.49
N VAL A 130 13.77 3.77 -16.40
CA VAL A 130 13.71 2.85 -17.55
C VAL A 130 12.29 2.72 -18.10
N LEU A 131 11.29 2.52 -17.23
CA LEU A 131 9.88 2.41 -17.64
C LEU A 131 9.38 3.71 -18.29
N THR A 132 9.70 4.87 -17.72
CA THR A 132 9.35 6.17 -18.29
C THR A 132 10.04 6.42 -19.64
N ARG A 133 11.26 5.92 -19.85
CA ARG A 133 11.92 5.98 -21.16
C ARG A 133 11.20 5.12 -22.19
N ARG A 134 10.86 3.88 -21.84
CA ARG A 134 10.10 2.96 -22.71
C ARG A 134 8.72 3.52 -23.07
N TYR A 135 8.00 4.05 -22.08
CA TYR A 135 6.69 4.66 -22.29
C TYR A 135 6.78 5.86 -23.25
N ARG A 136 7.77 6.74 -23.07
CA ARG A 136 7.99 7.88 -23.98
C ARG A 136 8.33 7.45 -25.40
N TYR A 137 9.16 6.41 -25.56
CA TYR A 137 9.47 5.85 -26.87
C TYR A 137 8.21 5.27 -27.56
N TRP A 138 7.41 4.50 -26.82
CA TRP A 138 6.14 3.93 -27.33
C TRP A 138 5.13 5.01 -27.74
N LEU A 139 4.96 6.06 -26.92
CA LEU A 139 4.11 7.21 -27.26
C LEU A 139 4.59 7.90 -28.55
N GLY A 140 5.89 8.10 -28.69
CA GLY A 140 6.47 8.71 -29.89
C GLY A 140 6.15 7.91 -31.16
N HIS A 141 6.30 6.58 -31.12
CA HIS A 141 5.94 5.73 -32.26
C HIS A 141 4.43 5.70 -32.54
N THR A 142 3.60 5.62 -31.51
CA THR A 142 2.13 5.55 -31.68
C THR A 142 1.54 6.87 -32.22
N LEU A 143 2.10 8.02 -31.82
CA LEU A 143 1.66 9.33 -32.31
C LEU A 143 2.12 9.63 -33.75
N LEU A 144 3.26 9.07 -34.18
CA LEU A 144 3.73 9.19 -35.56
C LEU A 144 2.88 8.34 -36.53
N GLN A 145 2.46 7.15 -36.10
CA GLN A 145 1.65 6.23 -36.91
C GLN A 145 0.19 6.69 -37.12
N LYS A 146 -0.31 7.61 -36.29
CA LYS A 146 -1.68 8.16 -36.37
C LYS A 146 -1.78 9.45 -37.19
N ARG A 147 -0.63 10.00 -37.63
CA ARG A 147 -0.52 11.25 -38.42
C ARG A 147 -0.20 10.99 -39.90
N SER A 148 0.01 9.74 -40.32
CA SER A 148 0.08 9.29 -41.72
C SER A 148 -1.21 8.61 -42.11
#